data_AF-A0A0G1AW04-F1
#
_entry.id   AF-A0A0G1AW04-F1
#
_cell.length_a   1.000
_cell.length_b   1.000
_cell.length_c   1.000
_cell.angle_alpha   90.00
_cell.angle_beta   90.00
_cell.angle_gamma   90.00
#
_symmetry.space_group_name_H-M   'P 1'
#
loop_
_entity.id
_entity.type
_entity.pdbx_description
1 polymer ?
#
loop_
_entity_poly.entity_id
_entity_poly.type
_entity_poly.pdbx_seq_one_letter_code
_entity_poly.pdbx_strand_id
1 'polypeptide(L)'
;MGNLSDNKRKILTLLFGGLSLLMVRTPGKHMKILGDLKEEWAKIEKERIKRDIRELYRSKLISAKPNPDGTLTLVLTDKGKQRL
;
A
#
# COMPACT_ATOMS: atom_id res chain seq x y z
N MET A 1 -7.37 3.55 -10.42
CA MET A 1 -6.73 2.41 -11.11
C MET A 1 -7.44 1.14 -10.68
N GLY A 2 -8.36 0.63 -11.51
CA GLY A 2 -9.20 -0.53 -11.17
C GLY A 2 -8.41 -1.82 -11.04
N ASN A 3 -8.82 -2.70 -10.11
CA ASN A 3 -8.51 -4.14 -9.93
C ASN A 3 -7.16 -4.67 -10.45
N LEU A 4 -6.09 -3.89 -10.40
CA LEU A 4 -4.77 -4.28 -10.87
C LEU A 4 -3.94 -4.79 -9.68
N SER A 5 -3.33 -5.97 -9.82
CA SER A 5 -2.47 -6.52 -8.76
C SER A 5 -1.31 -5.58 -8.44
N ASP A 6 -0.82 -5.59 -7.20
CA ASP A 6 0.22 -4.66 -6.76
C ASP A 6 1.50 -4.78 -7.59
N ASN A 7 1.85 -5.99 -8.03
CA ASN A 7 2.99 -6.21 -8.92
C ASN A 7 2.81 -5.53 -10.28
N LYS A 8 1.62 -5.64 -10.88
CA LYS A 8 1.31 -4.98 -12.15
C LYS A 8 1.34 -3.45 -12.00
N ARG A 9 0.88 -2.91 -10.86
CA ARG A 9 0.99 -1.48 -10.55
C ARG A 9 2.45 -1.04 -10.44
N LYS A 10 3.28 -1.79 -9.69
CA LYS A 10 4.72 -1.50 -9.55
C LYS A 10 5.44 -1.52 -10.90
N ILE A 11 5.11 -2.49 -11.77
CA ILE A 11 5.65 -2.58 -13.15
C ILE A 11 5.27 -1.34 -13.95
N LEU A 12 3.99 -0.93 -13.96
CA LEU A 12 3.57 0.27 -14.68
C LEU A 12 4.26 1.52 -14.15
N THR A 13 4.36 1.67 -12.83
CA THR A 13 5.08 2.78 -12.20
C THR A 13 6.55 2.84 -12.67
N LEU A 14 7.24 1.69 -12.76
CA LEU A 14 8.60 1.63 -13.29
C LEU A 14 8.69 1.97 -14.78
N LEU A 15 7.76 1.48 -15.60
CA LEU A 15 7.73 1.77 -17.04
C LEU A 15 7.54 3.27 -17.30
N PHE A 16 6.57 3.89 -16.62
CA PHE A 16 6.32 5.33 -16.73
C PHE A 16 7.47 6.17 -16.17
N GLY A 17 8.03 5.78 -15.02
CA GLY A 17 9.18 6.46 -14.43
C GLY A 17 10.42 6.37 -15.31
N GLY A 18 10.72 5.19 -15.84
CA GLY A 18 11.83 4.96 -16.76
C GLY A 18 11.69 5.79 -18.04
N LEU A 19 10.49 5.81 -18.66
CA LEU A 19 10.22 6.68 -19.81
C LEU A 19 10.42 8.16 -19.46
N SER A 20 9.94 8.60 -18.30
CA SER A 20 10.08 9.98 -17.85
C SER A 20 11.54 10.38 -17.63
N LEU A 21 12.36 9.46 -17.11
CA LEU A 21 13.80 9.68 -16.93
C LEU A 21 14.52 9.85 -18.28
N LEU A 22 14.14 9.10 -19.32
CA LEU A 22 14.73 9.24 -20.67
C LEU A 22 14.39 10.58 -21.34
N MET A 23 13.24 11.17 -21.00
CA MET A 23 12.78 12.44 -21.58
C MET A 23 13.36 13.68 -20.88
N VAL A 24 14.01 13.49 -19.73
CA VAL A 24 14.55 14.58 -18.91
C VAL A 24 16.07 14.69 -19.10
N ARG A 25 16.58 15.93 -19.18
CA ARG A 25 18.02 16.22 -19.35
C ARG A 25 18.67 16.91 -18.15
N THR A 26 17.94 17.11 -17.05
CA THR A 26 18.42 17.91 -15.91
C THR A 26 18.46 17.07 -14.63
N PRO A 27 19.61 16.98 -13.95
CA PRO A 27 19.78 16.16 -12.74
C PRO A 27 18.71 16.37 -11.66
N GLY A 28 18.31 17.61 -11.40
CA GLY A 28 17.27 17.92 -10.42
C GLY A 28 15.90 17.33 -10.76
N LYS A 29 15.55 17.27 -12.05
CA LYS A 29 14.30 16.66 -12.51
C LYS A 29 14.34 15.13 -12.44
N HIS A 30 15.51 14.50 -12.67
CA HIS A 30 15.67 13.07 -12.42
C HIS A 30 15.44 12.74 -10.94
N MET A 31 16.03 13.52 -10.03
CA MET A 31 15.87 13.31 -8.60
C MET A 31 14.41 13.46 -8.14
N LYS A 32 13.69 14.43 -8.72
CA LYS A 32 12.26 14.59 -8.49
C LYS A 32 11.46 13.36 -8.96
N ILE A 33 11.70 12.87 -10.17
CA ILE A 33 11.04 11.68 -10.71
C ILE A 33 11.30 10.46 -9.81
N LEU A 34 12.53 10.27 -9.33
CA LEU A 34 12.86 9.18 -8.39
C LEU A 34 12.16 9.32 -7.04
N GLY A 35 12.01 10.55 -6.53
CA GLY A 35 11.20 10.86 -5.35
C GLY A 35 9.74 10.47 -5.55
N ASP A 36 9.13 10.93 -6.64
CA ASP A 36 7.73 10.64 -6.98
C ASP A 36 7.50 9.12 -7.15
N LEU A 37 8.44 8.41 -7.78
CA LEU A 37 8.46 6.96 -7.91
C LEU A 37 8.44 6.25 -6.55
N LYS A 38 9.30 6.68 -5.63
CA LYS A 38 9.40 6.13 -4.27
C LYS A 38 8.10 6.34 -3.49
N GLU A 39 7.52 7.53 -3.57
CA GLU A 39 6.25 7.84 -2.91
C GLU A 39 5.10 6.98 -3.46
N GLU A 40 5.02 6.82 -4.78
CA GLU A 40 3.97 6.00 -5.39
C GLU A 40 4.09 4.52 -5.00
N TRP A 41 5.33 3.99 -4.94
CA TRP A 41 5.57 2.65 -4.40
C TRP A 41 5.12 2.50 -2.94
N ALA A 42 5.40 3.49 -2.09
CA ALA A 42 4.95 3.48 -0.70
C ALA A 42 3.42 3.53 -0.59
N LYS A 43 2.74 4.26 -1.48
CA LYS A 43 1.27 4.27 -1.54
C LYS A 43 0.69 2.90 -1.92
N ILE A 44 1.26 2.24 -2.93
CA ILE A 44 0.85 0.88 -3.33
C ILE A 44 0.96 -0.08 -2.14
N GLU A 45 2.07 -0.03 -1.41
CA GLU A 45 2.29 -0.87 -0.23
C GLU A 45 1.28 -0.58 0.89
N LYS A 46 1.05 0.70 1.18
CA LYS A 46 0.06 1.13 2.19
C LYS A 46 -1.35 0.69 1.83
N GLU A 47 -1.72 0.74 0.55
CA GLU A 47 -3.01 0.25 0.07
C GLU A 47 -3.12 -1.27 0.16
N ARG A 48 -2.04 -2.01 -0.13
CA ARG A 48 -2.00 -3.47 0.08
C ARG A 48 -2.28 -3.82 1.53
N ILE A 49 -1.51 -3.25 2.45
CA ILE A 49 -1.67 -3.49 3.90
C ILE A 49 -3.11 -3.17 4.34
N LYS A 50 -3.69 -2.05 3.88
CA LYS A 50 -5.08 -1.70 4.19
C LYS A 50 -6.10 -2.72 3.67
N ARG A 51 -5.88 -3.30 2.48
CA ARG A 51 -6.74 -4.39 1.97
C ARG A 51 -6.56 -5.65 2.79
N ASP A 52 -5.32 -6.05 3.07
CA ASP A 52 -5.02 -7.26 3.84
C ASP A 52 -5.66 -7.18 5.23
N ILE A 53 -5.55 -6.04 5.93
CA ILE A 53 -6.24 -5.80 7.21
C ILE A 53 -7.76 -5.93 7.05
N ARG A 54 -8.34 -5.37 5.99
CA ARG A 54 -9.78 -5.47 5.73
C ARG A 54 -10.22 -6.92 5.46
N GLU A 55 -9.39 -7.71 4.80
CA GLU A 55 -9.63 -9.14 4.56
C GLU A 55 -9.53 -9.95 5.86
N LEU A 56 -8.56 -9.66 6.71
CA LEU A 56 -8.47 -10.25 8.06
C LEU A 56 -9.70 -9.91 8.91
N TYR A 57 -10.21 -8.69 8.80
CA TYR A 57 -11.44 -8.28 9.48
C TYR A 57 -12.66 -9.02 8.93
N ARG A 58 -12.83 -9.07 7.59
CA ARG A 58 -13.93 -9.78 6.93
C ARG A 58 -13.94 -11.28 7.20
N SER A 59 -12.76 -11.90 7.32
CA SER A 59 -12.60 -13.32 7.65
C SER A 59 -12.81 -13.64 9.14
N LYS A 60 -13.09 -12.60 9.96
CA LYS A 60 -13.28 -12.65 11.41
C LYS A 60 -12.03 -13.15 12.16
N LEU A 61 -10.83 -12.96 11.59
CA LEU A 61 -9.56 -13.26 12.26
C LEU A 61 -9.15 -12.12 13.20
N ILE A 62 -9.54 -10.89 12.87
CA ILE A 62 -9.39 -9.72 13.73
C ILE A 62 -10.74 -9.02 13.94
N SER A 63 -10.87 -8.33 15.06
CA SER A 63 -12.00 -7.46 15.40
C SER A 63 -11.50 -6.06 15.77
N ALA A 64 -12.36 -5.05 15.69
CA ALA A 64 -12.03 -3.68 16.03
C ALA A 64 -12.79 -3.27 17.29
N LYS A 65 -12.07 -2.79 18.31
CA LYS A 65 -12.64 -2.22 19.53
C LYS A 65 -12.47 -0.70 19.49
N PRO A 66 -13.55 0.09 19.51
CA PRO A 66 -13.45 1.54 19.63
C PRO A 66 -12.94 1.89 21.02
N ASN A 67 -12.04 2.86 21.08
CA ASN A 67 -11.51 3.43 22.32
C ASN A 67 -12.27 4.74 22.64
N PRO A 68 -12.32 5.17 23.92
CA PRO A 68 -13.00 6.41 24.32
C PRO A 68 -12.45 7.69 23.67
N ASP A 69 -11.19 7.67 23.23
CA ASP A 69 -10.51 8.79 22.55
C ASP A 69 -10.84 8.88 21.05
N GLY A 70 -11.76 8.05 20.55
CA GLY A 70 -12.14 7.99 19.14
C GLY A 70 -11.20 7.17 18.26
N THR A 71 -10.16 6.55 18.83
CA THR A 71 -9.28 5.62 18.10
C THR A 71 -9.87 4.20 18.06
N LEU A 72 -9.28 3.33 17.23
CA LEU A 72 -9.71 1.93 17.07
C LEU A 72 -8.54 0.99 17.35
N THR A 73 -8.72 0.07 18.29
CA THR A 73 -7.77 -1.02 18.56
C THR A 73 -8.17 -2.26 17.78
N LEU A 74 -7.26 -2.81 16.97
CA LEU A 74 -7.45 -4.11 16.32
C LEU A 74 -7.02 -5.23 17.29
N VAL A 75 -7.89 -6.20 17.51
CA VAL A 75 -7.65 -7.35 18.40
C VAL A 75 -7.83 -8.67 17.66
N LEU A 76 -7.00 -9.67 17.96
CA LEU A 76 -7.18 -11.03 17.45
C LEU A 76 -8.43 -11.67 18.07
N THR A 77 -9.26 -12.31 17.24
CA THR A 77 -10.36 -13.15 17.71
C THR A 77 -9.82 -14.52 18.14
N ASP A 78 -10.59 -15.32 18.86
CA ASP A 78 -10.15 -16.68 19.23
C ASP A 78 -9.92 -17.55 17.99
N LYS A 79 -10.72 -17.35 16.93
CA LYS A 79 -10.48 -17.94 15.61
C LYS A 79 -9.16 -17.47 14.99
N GLY A 80 -8.82 -16.18 15.14
CA GLY A 80 -7.55 -15.62 14.71
C GLY A 80 -6.36 -16.23 15.45
N LYS A 81 -6.46 -16.39 16.77
CA LYS A 81 -5.42 -17.01 17.61
C LYS A 81 -5.14 -18.46 17.23
N GLN A 82 -6.17 -19.22 16.84
CA GLN A 82 -6.01 -20.63 16.42
C GLN A 82 -5.38 -20.81 15.03
N ARG A 83 -5.25 -19.73 14.24
CA ARG A 83 -4.71 -19.75 12.87
C ARG A 83 -3.27 -19.24 12.78
N LEU A 84 -2.72 -18.74 13.90
CA LEU A 84 -1.32 -18.36 14.10
C LEU A 84 -0.56 -19.54 14.71
#